data_AF-A0A1W9PRL9-F1
#
_entry.id   AF-A0A1W9PRL9-F1
#
_cell.length_a   1.000
_cell.length_b   1.000
_cell.length_c   1.000
_cell.angle_alpha   90.00
_cell.angle_beta   90.00
_cell.angle_gamma   90.00
#
_symmetry.space_group_name_H-M   'P 1'
#
loop_
_entity.id
_entity.type
_entity.pdbx_description
1 polymer ?
#
loop_
_entity_poly.entity_id
_entity_poly.type
_entity_poly.pdbx_seq_one_letter_code
_entity_poly.pdbx_strand_id
1 'polypeptide(L)'
;MCALRQIIPFRSLLHHYYLIANVAVHADYQRQGIGSALVKRALQDLDSRNLDGIWLQVDASNQAAIDLYAKIGFQKHARRTTWVRKAQRSKEIAPENFSEEITVKLRSTRHWESQRKWLKRTYPPSLRWYLPLRAWDLRGGVLGMLTRFFFESPRVKQWSATDASLVFER
;
A
#
# COMPACT_ATOMS: atom_id res chain seq x y z
N MET A 1 -7.94 -22.92 17.82
CA MET A 1 -8.65 -21.61 17.91
C MET A 1 -8.74 -20.97 16.53
N CYS A 2 -9.94 -20.65 16.05
CA CYS A 2 -10.17 -20.01 14.74
C CYS A 2 -10.67 -18.59 14.99
N ALA A 3 -10.10 -17.60 14.29
CA ALA A 3 -10.48 -16.21 14.47
C ALA A 3 -10.57 -15.52 13.11
N LEU A 4 -11.71 -14.88 12.87
CA LEU A 4 -11.86 -13.75 11.95
C LEU A 4 -12.07 -12.54 12.86
N ARG A 5 -11.06 -11.67 12.99
CA ARG A 5 -11.07 -10.68 14.08
C ARG A 5 -11.50 -9.28 13.64
N GLN A 6 -11.36 -8.90 12.37
CA GLN A 6 -11.61 -7.51 11.97
C GLN A 6 -12.20 -7.42 10.56
N ILE A 7 -13.39 -6.82 10.48
CA ILE A 7 -13.93 -6.27 9.24
C ILE A 7 -13.81 -4.75 9.33
N ILE A 8 -12.98 -4.14 8.49
CA ILE A 8 -12.66 -2.72 8.59
C ILE A 8 -13.43 -1.96 7.49
N PRO A 9 -14.39 -1.09 7.84
CA PRO A 9 -15.05 -0.24 6.86
C PRO A 9 -14.08 0.82 6.33
N PHE A 10 -14.10 1.04 5.03
CA PHE A 10 -13.40 2.16 4.40
C PHE A 10 -14.35 2.91 3.47
N ARG A 11 -14.44 4.23 3.68
CA ARG A 11 -15.16 5.15 2.80
C ARG A 11 -14.14 6.04 2.09
N SER A 12 -14.03 5.90 0.78
CA SER A 12 -13.53 6.95 -0.10
C SER A 12 -14.70 7.83 -0.50
N LEU A 13 -14.44 9.08 -0.89
CA LEU A 13 -15.44 10.11 -1.23
C LEU A 13 -16.61 9.65 -2.13
N LEU A 14 -16.43 8.57 -2.91
CA LEU A 14 -17.45 8.00 -3.79
C LEU A 14 -17.60 6.46 -3.68
N HIS A 15 -16.82 5.78 -2.83
CA HIS A 15 -16.82 4.31 -2.77
C HIS A 15 -16.76 3.77 -1.35
N HIS A 16 -17.57 2.73 -1.10
CA HIS A 16 -17.69 2.00 0.15
C HIS A 16 -17.07 0.61 0.00
N TYR A 17 -15.93 0.41 0.65
CA TYR A 17 -15.23 -0.87 0.69
C TYR A 17 -15.18 -1.43 2.10
N TYR A 18 -15.09 -2.75 2.21
CA TYR A 18 -14.79 -3.43 3.47
C TYR A 18 -13.55 -4.30 3.32
N LEU A 19 -12.67 -4.30 4.32
CA LEU A 19 -11.52 -5.20 4.39
C LEU A 19 -11.81 -6.35 5.35
N ILE A 20 -11.70 -7.58 4.86
CA ILE A 20 -11.62 -8.78 5.70
C ILE A 20 -10.14 -8.98 6.08
N ALA A 21 -9.84 -8.86 7.37
CA ALA A 21 -8.48 -8.98 7.91
C ALA A 21 -8.40 -10.06 9.01
N ASN A 22 -7.18 -10.54 9.24
CA ASN A 22 -6.85 -11.46 10.33
C ASN A 22 -7.69 -12.75 10.33
N VAL A 23 -7.88 -13.36 9.16
CA VAL A 23 -8.45 -14.70 9.04
C VAL A 23 -7.37 -15.71 9.39
N ALA A 24 -7.52 -16.42 10.51
CA ALA A 24 -6.60 -17.44 10.95
C ALA A 24 -7.33 -18.68 11.45
N VAL A 25 -6.83 -19.85 11.05
CA VAL A 25 -7.26 -21.17 11.52
C VAL A 25 -6.04 -21.84 12.14
N HIS A 26 -6.19 -22.28 13.39
CA HIS A 26 -5.15 -23.02 14.10
C HIS A 26 -4.68 -24.24 13.31
N ALA A 27 -3.38 -24.54 13.32
CA ALA A 27 -2.74 -25.55 12.49
C ALA A 27 -3.49 -26.91 12.51
N ASP A 28 -3.84 -27.40 13.70
CA ASP A 28 -4.54 -28.67 13.91
C ASP A 28 -5.94 -28.75 13.27
N TYR A 29 -6.53 -27.59 12.93
CA TYR A 29 -7.88 -27.47 12.40
C TYR A 29 -7.88 -27.00 10.93
N GLN A 30 -6.72 -26.90 10.29
CA GLN A 30 -6.62 -26.51 8.88
C GLN A 30 -7.08 -27.64 7.95
N ARG A 31 -7.37 -27.29 6.68
CA ARG A 31 -7.84 -28.21 5.63
C ARG A 31 -9.21 -28.88 5.91
N GLN A 32 -9.93 -28.43 6.93
CA GLN A 32 -11.30 -28.88 7.26
C GLN A 32 -12.39 -27.93 6.73
N GLY A 33 -12.06 -27.01 5.82
CA GLY A 33 -13.01 -26.04 5.26
C GLY A 33 -13.37 -24.86 6.17
N ILE A 34 -12.85 -24.80 7.40
CA ILE A 34 -13.18 -23.75 8.39
C ILE A 34 -12.85 -22.35 7.88
N GLY A 35 -11.69 -22.15 7.27
CA GLY A 35 -11.31 -20.83 6.71
C GLY A 35 -12.31 -20.35 5.66
N SER A 36 -12.76 -21.25 4.79
CA SER A 36 -13.76 -20.94 3.77
C SER A 36 -15.11 -20.61 4.39
N ALA A 37 -15.51 -21.33 5.44
CA ALA A 37 -16.76 -21.07 6.15
C ALA A 37 -16.76 -19.68 6.82
N LEU A 38 -15.65 -19.30 7.46
CA LEU A 38 -15.48 -17.98 8.08
C LEU A 38 -15.62 -16.85 7.05
N VAL A 39 -14.92 -16.98 5.91
CA VAL A 39 -14.96 -15.97 4.86
C VAL A 39 -16.35 -15.89 4.23
N LYS A 40 -16.99 -17.02 3.93
CA LYS A 40 -18.35 -17.05 3.38
C LYS A 40 -19.36 -16.40 4.33
N ARG A 41 -19.26 -16.67 5.64
CA ARG A 41 -20.12 -16.03 6.64
C ARG A 41 -19.92 -14.52 6.65
N ALA A 42 -18.67 -14.06 6.60
CA ALA A 42 -18.35 -12.63 6.53
C ALA A 42 -18.92 -11.98 5.26
N LEU A 43 -18.83 -12.65 4.11
CA LEU A 43 -19.43 -12.16 2.86
C LEU A 43 -20.95 -12.05 2.99
N GLN A 44 -21.63 -13.03 3.57
CA GLN A 44 -23.08 -12.98 3.82
C GLN A 44 -23.48 -11.80 4.72
N ASP A 45 -22.69 -11.50 5.75
CA ASP A 45 -22.94 -10.34 6.64
C ASP A 45 -22.71 -8.98 5.94
N LEU A 46 -21.97 -8.99 4.83
CA LEU A 46 -21.69 -7.81 4.02
C LEU A 46 -22.60 -7.69 2.80
N ASP A 47 -23.28 -8.77 2.40
CA ASP A 47 -24.11 -8.85 1.19
C ASP A 47 -25.28 -7.85 1.21
N SER A 48 -25.89 -7.64 2.38
CA SER A 48 -26.95 -6.66 2.59
C SER A 48 -26.48 -5.20 2.55
N ARG A 49 -25.17 -4.96 2.45
CA ARG A 49 -24.60 -3.61 2.44
C ARG A 49 -24.34 -3.20 0.99
N ASN A 50 -24.79 -2.00 0.61
CA ASN A 50 -24.51 -1.43 -0.71
C ASN A 50 -23.03 -1.03 -0.81
N LEU A 51 -22.16 -2.01 -1.11
CA LEU A 51 -20.71 -1.87 -1.17
C LEU A 51 -20.22 -1.91 -2.61
N ASP A 52 -19.22 -1.09 -2.91
CA ASP A 52 -18.49 -1.14 -4.18
C ASP A 52 -17.54 -2.32 -4.27
N GLY A 53 -17.20 -2.94 -3.14
CA GLY A 53 -16.40 -4.17 -3.12
C GLY A 53 -15.86 -4.57 -1.76
N ILE A 54 -15.34 -5.80 -1.69
CA ILE A 54 -14.76 -6.40 -0.49
C ILE A 54 -13.30 -6.76 -0.79
N TRP A 55 -12.42 -6.36 0.13
CA TRP A 55 -10.98 -6.49 0.02
C TRP A 55 -10.45 -7.46 1.06
N LEU A 56 -9.27 -8.00 0.76
CA LEU A 56 -8.55 -8.96 1.57
C LEU A 56 -7.05 -8.72 1.32
N GLN A 57 -6.25 -8.92 2.35
CA GLN A 57 -4.79 -9.00 2.20
C GLN A 57 -4.30 -10.39 2.60
N VAL A 58 -3.39 -10.93 1.80
CA VAL A 58 -2.75 -12.23 2.02
C VAL A 58 -1.27 -12.10 1.73
N ASP A 59 -0.44 -12.79 2.51
CA ASP A 59 0.98 -12.89 2.23
C ASP A 59 1.20 -13.63 0.90
N ALA A 60 2.10 -13.11 0.06
CA ALA A 60 2.35 -13.68 -1.27
C ALA A 60 2.93 -15.10 -1.22
N SER A 61 3.51 -15.51 -0.10
CA SER A 61 4.01 -16.88 0.12
C SER A 61 2.92 -17.86 0.57
N ASN A 62 1.75 -17.37 1.02
CA ASN A 62 0.68 -18.22 1.53
C ASN A 62 -0.24 -18.73 0.41
N GLN A 63 0.25 -19.67 -0.38
CA GLN A 63 -0.47 -20.21 -1.53
C GLN A 63 -1.81 -20.85 -1.14
N ALA A 64 -1.86 -21.55 -0.01
CA ALA A 64 -3.09 -22.19 0.48
C ALA A 64 -4.23 -21.17 0.70
N ALA A 65 -3.91 -20.00 1.27
CA ALA A 65 -4.88 -18.94 1.45
C ALA A 65 -5.27 -18.30 0.10
N ILE A 66 -4.30 -18.03 -0.79
CA ILE A 66 -4.57 -17.50 -2.14
C ILE A 66 -5.57 -18.40 -2.90
N ASP A 67 -5.35 -19.71 -2.89
CA ASP A 67 -6.22 -20.67 -3.59
C ASP A 67 -7.61 -20.74 -2.95
N LEU A 68 -7.69 -20.65 -1.62
CA LEU A 68 -8.96 -20.58 -0.89
C LEU A 68 -9.76 -19.35 -1.33
N TYR A 69 -9.14 -18.17 -1.36
CA TYR A 69 -9.83 -16.94 -1.73
C TYR A 69 -10.23 -16.94 -3.20
N ALA A 70 -9.38 -17.46 -4.10
CA ALA A 70 -9.71 -17.62 -5.51
C ALA A 70 -10.95 -18.52 -5.70
N LYS A 71 -11.04 -19.65 -4.97
CA LYS A 71 -12.21 -20.55 -5.00
C LYS A 71 -13.50 -19.89 -4.49
N ILE A 72 -13.40 -18.88 -3.64
CA ILE A 72 -14.54 -18.12 -3.11
C ILE A 72 -14.97 -17.01 -4.08
N GLY A 73 -14.16 -16.68 -5.10
CA GLY A 73 -14.46 -15.66 -6.10
C GLY A 73 -13.63 -14.38 -5.98
N PHE A 74 -12.67 -14.30 -5.05
CA PHE A 74 -11.76 -13.17 -4.99
C PHE A 74 -10.78 -13.18 -6.17
N GLN A 75 -10.45 -11.99 -6.66
CA GLN A 75 -9.48 -11.79 -7.74
C GLN A 75 -8.26 -11.01 -7.23
N LYS A 76 -7.08 -11.31 -7.81
CA LYS A 76 -5.84 -10.58 -7.51
C LYS A 76 -5.94 -9.18 -8.08
N HIS A 77 -6.01 -8.17 -7.20
CA HIS A 77 -6.09 -6.77 -7.64
C HIS A 77 -4.73 -6.07 -7.66
N ALA A 78 -3.89 -6.28 -6.63
CA ALA A 78 -2.56 -5.68 -6.57
C ALA A 78 -1.61 -6.50 -5.69
N ARG A 79 -0.31 -6.31 -5.90
CA ARG A 79 0.76 -6.81 -5.02
C ARG A 79 1.57 -5.63 -4.49
N ARG A 80 1.83 -5.64 -3.19
CA ARG A 80 2.66 -4.64 -2.51
C ARG A 80 3.83 -5.33 -1.85
N THR A 81 5.01 -4.75 -2.03
CA THR A 81 6.23 -5.14 -1.30
C THR A 81 6.62 -3.99 -0.39
N THR A 82 6.86 -4.28 0.90
CA THR A 82 7.36 -3.28 1.86
C THR A 82 8.78 -3.67 2.24
N TRP A 83 9.74 -2.82 1.90
CA TRP A 83 11.14 -3.00 2.29
C TRP A 83 11.39 -2.28 3.61
N VAL A 84 11.80 -3.01 4.64
CA VAL A 84 12.15 -2.46 5.94
C VAL A 84 13.60 -2.78 6.24
N ARG A 85 14.41 -1.74 6.46
CA ARG A 85 15.79 -1.86 6.88
C ARG A 85 15.94 -1.24 8.26
N LYS A 86 16.47 -1.99 9.24
CA LYS A 86 16.88 -1.40 10.52
C LYS A 86 18.02 -0.43 10.25
N ALA A 87 18.00 0.74 10.88
CA ALA A 87 19.09 1.69 10.78
C ALA A 87 20.35 1.07 11.41
N GLN A 88 21.23 0.52 10.58
CA GLN A 88 22.58 0.11 10.95
C GLN A 88 23.57 1.06 10.27
N ARG A 89 24.72 1.30 10.90
CA ARG A 89 25.88 1.90 10.24
C ARG A 89 26.36 0.93 9.16
N SER A 90 25.73 0.98 7.99
CA SER A 90 26.26 0.31 6.81
C SER A 90 27.53 1.04 6.37
N LYS A 91 28.56 0.30 5.95
CA LYS A 91 29.59 0.89 5.09
C LYS A 91 28.88 1.58 3.92
N GLU A 92 29.35 2.76 3.57
CA GLU A 92 28.88 3.48 2.40
C GLU A 92 29.18 2.59 1.19
N ILE A 93 28.13 2.01 0.60
CA ILE A 93 28.26 1.23 -0.63
C ILE A 93 28.21 2.27 -1.74
N ALA A 94 29.37 2.59 -2.30
CA ALA A 94 29.42 3.35 -3.54
C ALA A 94 28.73 2.50 -4.62
N PRO A 95 27.74 3.04 -5.36
CA PRO A 95 27.11 2.30 -6.43
C PRO A 95 28.15 2.00 -7.52
N GLU A 96 28.40 0.72 -7.80
CA GLU A 96 29.39 0.30 -8.82
C GLU A 96 29.01 0.72 -10.25
N ASN A 97 27.73 1.02 -10.51
CA ASN A 97 27.19 1.31 -11.84
C ASN A 97 26.17 2.47 -11.83
N PHE A 98 26.52 3.63 -11.25
CA PHE A 98 25.67 4.81 -11.39
C PHE A 98 25.92 5.46 -12.75
N SER A 99 24.88 5.56 -13.59
CA SER A 99 25.00 6.33 -14.85
C SER A 99 25.35 7.78 -14.50
N GLU A 100 26.36 8.33 -15.18
CA GLU A 100 26.74 9.75 -15.06
C GLU A 100 25.60 10.70 -15.45
N GLU A 101 24.59 10.19 -16.17
CA GLU A 101 23.42 10.93 -16.63
C GLU A 101 22.43 11.23 -15.50
N ILE A 102 22.44 10.43 -14.42
CA ILE A 102 21.50 10.56 -13.31
C ILE A 102 22.14 11.38 -12.19
N THR A 103 21.65 12.60 -11.98
CA THR A 103 22.04 13.42 -10.83
C THR A 103 21.01 13.30 -9.71
N VAL A 104 21.45 12.90 -8.51
CA VAL A 104 20.61 12.91 -7.30
C VAL A 104 20.81 14.22 -6.55
N LYS A 105 19.75 15.01 -6.41
CA LYS A 105 19.75 16.29 -5.68
C LYS A 105 18.76 16.28 -4.53
N LEU A 106 18.98 17.19 -3.58
CA LEU A 106 17.95 17.51 -2.58
C LEU A 106 16.69 17.98 -3.32
N ARG A 107 15.51 17.55 -2.86
CA ARG A 107 14.28 17.78 -3.63
C ARG A 107 14.03 19.28 -3.86
N SER A 108 13.51 19.61 -5.04
CA SER A 108 12.94 20.91 -5.34
C SER A 108 11.41 20.87 -5.20
N THR A 109 10.80 21.96 -4.72
CA THR A 109 9.33 22.11 -4.69
C THR A 109 8.73 22.10 -6.10
N ARG A 110 9.51 22.52 -7.12
CA ARG A 110 9.10 22.54 -8.53
C ARG A 110 8.82 21.13 -9.08
N HIS A 111 9.47 20.10 -8.53
CA HIS A 111 9.27 18.72 -8.95
C HIS A 111 7.95 18.10 -8.42
N TRP A 112 7.23 18.81 -7.54
CA TRP A 112 6.05 18.27 -6.88
C TRP A 112 4.96 17.84 -7.86
N GLU A 113 4.78 18.56 -8.96
CA GLU A 113 3.74 18.23 -9.92
C GLU A 113 3.99 16.87 -10.58
N SER A 114 5.20 16.66 -11.11
CA SER A 114 5.65 15.38 -11.68
C SER A 114 5.61 14.27 -10.65
N GLN A 115 6.11 14.51 -9.43
CA GLN A 115 6.05 13.55 -8.32
C GLN A 115 4.62 13.16 -7.97
N ARG A 116 3.70 14.14 -7.90
CA ARG A 116 2.29 13.90 -7.60
C ARG A 116 1.63 13.08 -8.71
N LYS A 117 1.96 13.36 -9.98
CA LYS A 117 1.45 12.59 -11.14
C LYS A 117 1.92 11.14 -11.07
N TRP A 118 3.21 10.91 -10.82
CA TRP A 118 3.75 9.56 -10.64
C TRP A 118 3.15 8.85 -9.43
N LEU A 119 3.06 9.52 -8.28
CA LEU A 119 2.43 8.95 -7.09
C LEU A 119 0.97 8.55 -7.34
N LYS A 120 0.20 9.35 -8.08
CA LYS A 120 -1.19 9.01 -8.46
C LYS A 120 -1.23 7.81 -9.42
N ARG A 121 -0.26 7.68 -10.33
CA ARG A 121 -0.16 6.55 -11.27
C ARG A 121 0.26 5.25 -10.57
N THR A 122 1.25 5.32 -9.70
CA THR A 122 1.78 4.15 -8.97
C THR A 122 0.88 3.72 -7.81
N TYR A 123 0.19 4.67 -7.18
CA TYR A 123 -0.74 4.42 -6.08
C TYR A 123 -2.13 5.00 -6.40
N PRO A 124 -2.92 4.30 -7.23
CA PRO A 124 -4.28 4.69 -7.53
C PRO A 124 -5.14 4.76 -6.24
N PRO A 125 -6.25 5.53 -6.26
CA PRO A 125 -7.11 5.68 -5.08
C PRO A 125 -7.56 4.37 -4.45
N SER A 126 -7.79 3.32 -5.26
CA SER A 126 -8.18 1.98 -4.82
C SER A 126 -7.13 1.29 -3.93
N LEU A 127 -5.86 1.69 -3.99
CA LEU A 127 -4.79 1.12 -3.16
C LEU A 127 -4.38 2.02 -1.99
N ARG A 128 -4.74 3.30 -2.02
CA ARG A 128 -4.28 4.30 -1.05
C ARG A 128 -4.90 4.18 0.33
N TRP A 129 -6.07 3.57 0.43
CA TRP A 129 -6.84 3.54 1.67
C TRP A 129 -6.15 2.84 2.83
N TYR A 130 -5.31 1.84 2.55
CA TYR A 130 -4.51 1.12 3.55
C TYR A 130 -3.03 1.52 3.55
N LEU A 131 -2.64 2.53 2.79
CA LEU A 131 -1.28 3.03 2.80
C LEU A 131 -1.13 4.08 3.91
N PRO A 132 -0.14 3.96 4.80
CA PRO A 132 0.19 5.00 5.78
C PRO A 132 0.90 6.19 5.11
N LEU A 133 0.52 6.53 3.88
CA LEU A 133 1.19 7.50 3.02
C LEU A 133 0.15 8.47 2.44
N ARG A 134 -0.02 9.62 3.10
CA ARG A 134 -0.84 10.70 2.54
C ARG A 134 0.02 11.44 1.51
N ALA A 135 -0.54 11.68 0.33
CA ALA A 135 0.17 12.41 -0.73
C ALA A 135 0.70 13.75 -0.22
N TRP A 136 -0.09 14.43 0.62
CA TRP A 136 0.23 15.73 1.19
C TRP A 136 1.47 15.71 2.10
N ASP A 137 1.76 14.61 2.79
CA ASP A 137 2.95 14.49 3.65
C ASP A 137 4.25 14.50 2.85
N LEU A 138 4.14 14.13 1.56
CA LEU A 138 5.23 14.16 0.60
C LEU A 138 5.37 15.53 -0.08
N ARG A 139 4.48 16.49 0.15
CA ARG A 139 4.51 17.80 -0.51
C ARG A 139 5.66 18.68 -0.01
N GLY A 140 6.22 19.45 -0.95
CA GLY A 140 7.19 20.54 -0.79
C GLY A 140 6.78 21.68 0.14
N GLY A 141 7.76 22.35 0.74
CA GLY A 141 7.61 23.71 1.28
C GLY A 141 6.78 23.82 2.57
N VAL A 142 6.34 25.06 2.86
CA VAL A 142 5.65 25.44 4.10
C VAL A 142 4.36 24.63 4.29
N LEU A 143 3.57 24.47 3.24
CA LEU A 143 2.30 23.74 3.34
C LEU A 143 2.50 22.26 3.71
N GLY A 144 3.52 21.60 3.15
CA GLY A 144 3.88 20.23 3.56
C GLY A 144 4.53 20.15 4.96
N MET A 145 5.20 21.21 5.40
CA MET A 145 5.72 21.31 6.77
C MET A 145 4.57 21.40 7.79
N LEU A 146 3.60 22.27 7.53
CA LEU A 146 2.41 22.43 8.37
C LEU A 146 1.59 21.14 8.44
N THR A 147 1.33 20.46 7.32
CA THR A 147 0.58 19.20 7.35
C THR A 147 1.28 18.15 8.21
N ARG A 148 2.61 17.98 8.09
CA ARG A 148 3.36 17.02 8.90
C ARG A 148 3.33 17.35 10.40
N PHE A 149 3.36 18.64 10.72
CA PHE A 149 3.26 19.13 12.09
C PHE A 149 1.88 18.82 12.70
N PHE A 150 0.79 19.16 12.00
CA PHE A 150 -0.58 18.95 12.50
C PHE A 150 -1.02 17.48 12.54
N PHE A 151 -0.45 16.61 11.70
CA PHE A 151 -0.87 15.21 11.58
C PHE A 151 0.16 14.20 12.11
N GLU A 152 1.09 14.64 12.98
CA GLU A 152 2.14 13.80 13.60
C GLU A 152 2.83 12.83 12.62
N SER A 153 3.06 13.30 11.40
CA SER A 153 3.51 12.41 10.32
C SER A 153 5.00 12.10 10.45
N PRO A 154 5.47 10.92 10.00
CA PRO A 154 6.87 10.55 10.08
C PRO A 154 7.79 11.60 9.44
N ARG A 155 9.01 11.78 9.98
CA ARG A 155 10.02 12.62 9.32
C ARG A 155 10.36 12.05 7.95
N VAL A 156 9.93 12.71 6.90
CA VAL A 156 10.22 12.30 5.51
C VAL A 156 11.46 13.02 5.01
N LYS A 157 12.51 12.26 4.67
CA LYS A 157 13.63 12.74 3.84
C LYS A 157 13.41 12.28 2.41
N GLN A 158 13.57 13.19 1.45
CA GLN A 158 13.31 12.92 0.04
C GLN A 158 14.42 13.50 -0.83
N TRP A 159 14.72 12.78 -1.90
CA TRP A 159 15.67 13.17 -2.93
C TRP A 159 14.95 13.15 -4.29
N SER A 160 15.50 13.85 -5.26
CA SER A 160 15.05 13.77 -6.66
C SER A 160 16.22 13.30 -7.50
N ALA A 161 16.01 12.23 -8.26
CA ALA A 161 16.88 11.84 -9.35
C ALA A 161 16.40 12.58 -10.60
N THR A 162 17.30 13.31 -11.25
CA THR A 162 17.05 13.98 -12.53
C THR A 162 18.02 13.41 -13.54
N ASP A 163 17.50 13.06 -14.71
CA ASP A 163 18.29 12.64 -15.85
C ASP A 163 18.58 13.88 -16.71
N ALA A 164 19.85 14.13 -17.03
CA ALA A 164 20.25 15.24 -17.89
C ALA A 164 19.89 15.02 -19.37
N SER A 165 19.66 13.77 -19.80
CA SER A 165 19.31 13.40 -21.17
C SER A 165 17.81 13.54 -21.48
N LEU A 166 16.96 13.50 -20.45
CA LEU A 166 15.51 13.72 -20.57
C LEU A 166 15.20 15.23 -20.57
N VAL A 167 15.52 15.89 -21.67
CA VAL A 167 14.84 17.14 -22.04
C VAL A 167 13.37 16.79 -22.24
N PHE A 168 12.53 17.07 -21.23
CA PHE A 168 11.08 17.02 -21.38
C PHE A 168 10.71 18.00 -22.49
N GLU A 169 10.46 17.50 -23.70
CA GLU A 169 9.66 18.23 -24.68
C GLU A 169 8.33 18.61 -24.02
N ARG A 170 8.00 19.89 -24.15
CA ARG A 170 6.98 20.61 -23.38
C ARG A 170 5.57 20.07 -23.61
#